data_AF-A0A2E1U7J0-F1
#
_entry.id   AF-A0A2E1U7J0-F1
#
_cell.length_a   1.000
_cell.length_b   1.000
_cell.length_c   1.000
_cell.angle_alpha   90.00
_cell.angle_beta   90.00
_cell.angle_gamma   90.00
#
_symmetry.space_group_name_H-M   'P 1'
#
loop_
_entity.id
_entity.type
_entity.pdbx_description
1 polymer ?
#
loop_
_entity_poly.entity_id
_entity_poly.type
_entity_poly.pdbx_seq_one_letter_code
_entity_poly.pdbx_strand_id
1 'polypeptide(L)'
;GPDAGWTEWKSATVDPVAPDVPNRMTVWHADQRLTVWHEGEPILELPYDWSARERLGFSRKRLVTSDELNTLRQGDTPSTGDPVEAPVAKSAVLKLEFSGGPCTLQDVQVARDLYHRAQRNNDRTDSNPARPEVLDRCSPTGWGFGTHPSNLAELGPDQFLMMGDNSGASHDGRFLGAPSPFVSTMVDETPYVVHRDLLVGRAWCVYFPWLLPLGGDGPTWVPNIGELRLIR
;
A
#
# COMPACT_ATOMS: atom_id res chain seq x y z
N GLY A 1 1.05 -10.20 -23.02
CA GLY A 1 -0.23 -10.77 -22.54
C GLY A 1 -0.09 -12.26 -22.35
N PRO A 2 -1.06 -12.97 -21.75
CA PRO A 2 -0.97 -14.42 -21.52
C PRO A 2 -0.77 -15.23 -22.82
N ASP A 3 -1.06 -14.65 -23.99
CA ASP A 3 -0.88 -15.28 -25.30
C ASP A 3 0.51 -15.05 -25.92
N ALA A 4 1.41 -14.29 -25.27
CA ALA A 4 2.74 -13.96 -25.80
C ALA A 4 3.83 -15.01 -25.47
N GLY A 5 3.43 -16.17 -24.92
CA GLY A 5 4.37 -17.12 -24.35
C GLY A 5 4.96 -16.64 -23.02
N TRP A 6 5.45 -17.56 -22.21
CA TRP A 6 6.14 -17.25 -20.97
C TRP A 6 7.55 -16.77 -21.28
N THR A 7 7.96 -15.64 -20.69
CA THR A 7 9.36 -15.23 -20.67
C THR A 7 9.94 -15.65 -19.32
N GLU A 8 10.94 -16.52 -19.33
CA GLU A 8 11.68 -16.86 -18.11
C GLU A 8 12.51 -15.66 -17.68
N TRP A 9 12.30 -15.18 -16.45
CA TRP A 9 13.08 -14.07 -15.88
C TRP A 9 14.18 -14.58 -14.96
N LYS A 10 13.88 -15.61 -14.16
CA LYS A 10 14.80 -16.24 -13.22
C LYS A 10 14.36 -17.67 -12.93
N SER A 11 15.31 -18.56 -12.75
CA SER A 11 15.10 -19.96 -12.37
C SER A 11 16.03 -20.35 -11.23
N ALA A 12 15.60 -21.34 -10.45
CA ALA A 12 16.36 -21.96 -9.37
C ALA A 12 16.05 -23.45 -9.35
N THR A 13 17.04 -24.27 -9.01
CA THR A 13 16.88 -25.71 -8.85
C THR A 13 16.90 -26.05 -7.37
N VAL A 14 15.96 -26.88 -6.95
CA VAL A 14 15.90 -27.46 -5.61
C VAL A 14 16.11 -28.96 -5.70
N ASP A 15 16.38 -29.59 -4.56
CA ASP A 15 16.49 -31.04 -4.50
C ASP A 15 15.20 -31.72 -4.98
N PRO A 16 15.31 -32.92 -5.58
CA PRO A 16 14.14 -33.64 -6.06
C PRO A 16 13.12 -33.88 -4.95
N VAL A 17 11.86 -33.55 -5.25
CA VAL A 17 10.73 -33.87 -4.40
C VAL A 17 10.56 -35.39 -4.36
N ALA A 18 10.80 -36.00 -3.19
CA ALA A 18 10.53 -37.41 -2.98
C ALA A 18 9.01 -37.69 -2.89
N PRO A 19 8.51 -38.84 -3.38
CA PRO A 19 7.14 -39.25 -3.15
C PRO A 19 6.80 -39.27 -1.66
N ASP A 20 5.59 -38.84 -1.32
CA ASP A 20 5.03 -38.83 0.04
C ASP A 20 5.79 -37.97 1.07
N VAL A 21 6.77 -37.15 0.64
CA VAL A 21 7.41 -36.14 1.47
C VAL A 21 6.76 -34.78 1.19
N PRO A 22 6.13 -34.13 2.19
CA PRO A 22 5.59 -32.78 2.02
C PRO A 22 6.69 -31.80 1.63
N ASN A 23 6.40 -30.93 0.66
CA ASN A 23 7.31 -29.87 0.22
C ASN A 23 6.61 -28.52 0.37
N ARG A 24 7.24 -27.62 1.12
CA ARG A 24 6.69 -26.30 1.44
C ARG A 24 7.29 -25.26 0.52
N MET A 25 6.43 -24.67 -0.31
CA MET A 25 6.76 -23.50 -1.11
C MET A 25 5.98 -22.28 -0.64
N THR A 26 6.62 -21.11 -0.67
CA THR A 26 5.94 -19.84 -0.41
C THR A 26 6.40 -18.81 -1.44
N VAL A 27 5.45 -18.11 -2.05
CA VAL A 27 5.73 -17.07 -3.04
C VAL A 27 5.24 -15.73 -2.50
N TRP A 28 6.15 -14.76 -2.41
CA TRP A 28 5.86 -13.40 -1.98
C TRP A 28 6.05 -12.46 -3.16
N HIS A 29 5.05 -11.63 -3.46
CA HIS A 29 5.13 -10.55 -4.43
C HIS A 29 4.73 -9.25 -3.72
N ALA A 30 5.71 -8.61 -3.09
CA ALA A 30 5.54 -7.45 -2.23
C ALA A 30 6.74 -6.51 -2.36
N ASP A 31 6.56 -5.22 -2.11
CA ASP A 31 7.65 -4.21 -2.08
C ASP A 31 8.57 -4.21 -3.30
N GLN A 32 7.97 -4.35 -4.49
CA GLN A 32 8.68 -4.50 -5.76
C GLN A 32 9.66 -5.67 -5.85
N ARG A 33 9.33 -6.77 -5.18
CA ARG A 33 10.16 -7.96 -5.17
C ARG A 33 9.28 -9.21 -5.22
N LEU A 34 9.67 -10.12 -6.09
CA LEU A 34 9.17 -11.50 -6.07
C LEU A 34 10.20 -12.37 -5.34
N THR A 35 9.78 -13.07 -4.29
CA THR A 35 10.63 -14.04 -3.57
C THR A 35 9.94 -15.39 -3.54
N VAL A 36 10.68 -16.45 -3.85
CA VAL A 36 10.24 -17.84 -3.70
C VAL A 36 11.07 -18.48 -2.59
N TRP A 37 10.37 -19.10 -1.66
CA TRP A 37 10.93 -19.81 -0.52
C TRP A 37 10.65 -21.30 -0.65
N HIS A 38 11.61 -22.11 -0.24
CA HIS A 38 11.52 -23.57 -0.16
C HIS A 38 11.99 -24.01 1.23
N GLU A 39 11.14 -24.73 1.95
CA GLU A 39 11.42 -25.17 3.33
C GLU A 39 11.85 -24.04 4.29
N GLY A 40 11.31 -22.83 4.07
CA GLY A 40 11.60 -21.65 4.88
C GLY A 40 12.87 -20.89 4.48
N GLU A 41 13.59 -21.34 3.45
CA GLU A 41 14.78 -20.66 2.92
C GLU A 41 14.50 -20.01 1.57
N PRO A 42 15.03 -18.80 1.29
CA PRO A 42 14.79 -18.10 0.04
C PRO A 42 15.63 -18.76 -1.06
N ILE A 43 14.98 -19.29 -2.09
CA ILE A 43 15.64 -19.96 -3.22
C ILE A 43 15.69 -19.10 -4.49
N LEU A 44 14.82 -18.09 -4.59
CA LEU A 44 14.78 -17.19 -5.73
C LEU A 44 14.32 -15.81 -5.28
N GLU A 45 15.08 -14.79 -5.67
CA GLU A 45 14.71 -13.39 -5.50
C GLU A 45 14.76 -12.65 -6.82
N LEU A 46 13.74 -11.86 -7.11
CA LEU A 46 13.64 -11.03 -8.30
C LEU A 46 13.18 -9.63 -7.86
N PRO A 47 14.11 -8.74 -7.52
CA PRO A 47 13.81 -7.33 -7.29
C PRO A 47 13.59 -6.61 -8.62
N TYR A 48 12.74 -5.59 -8.61
CA TYR A 48 12.54 -4.65 -9.70
C TYR A 48 12.30 -3.25 -9.13
N ASP A 49 12.49 -2.22 -9.94
CA ASP A 49 12.34 -0.84 -9.51
C ASP A 49 11.49 -0.04 -10.51
N TRP A 50 10.20 -0.33 -10.50
CA TRP A 50 9.21 0.38 -11.29
C TRP A 50 8.77 1.66 -10.58
N SER A 51 8.76 2.74 -11.36
CA SER A 51 8.06 3.97 -10.98
C SER A 51 6.58 3.72 -10.70
N ALA A 52 5.92 4.62 -9.96
CA ALA A 52 4.49 4.52 -9.69
C ALA A 52 3.65 4.40 -10.99
N ARG A 53 4.08 5.09 -12.06
CA ARG A 53 3.45 5.03 -13.38
C ARG A 53 3.65 3.68 -14.07
N GLU A 54 4.84 3.10 -14.01
CA GLU A 54 5.10 1.76 -14.56
C GLU A 54 4.31 0.69 -13.82
N ARG A 55 4.25 0.75 -12.48
CA ARG A 55 3.42 -0.15 -11.67
C ARG A 55 1.94 -0.07 -12.07
N LEU A 56 1.43 1.14 -12.26
CA LEU A 56 0.07 1.36 -12.75
C LEU A 56 -0.12 0.79 -14.17
N GLY A 57 0.89 0.88 -15.02
CA GLY A 57 0.82 0.30 -16.36
C GLY A 57 0.82 -1.21 -16.38
N PHE A 58 1.69 -1.84 -15.58
CA PHE A 58 1.76 -3.30 -15.46
C PHE A 58 0.50 -3.89 -14.83
N SER A 59 -0.16 -3.17 -13.92
CA SER A 59 -1.46 -3.59 -13.38
C SER A 59 -2.59 -3.51 -14.42
N ARG A 60 -2.45 -2.70 -15.48
CA ARG A 60 -3.46 -2.45 -16.53
C ARG A 60 -3.22 -3.14 -17.86
N LYS A 61 -2.20 -4.00 -17.95
CA LYS A 61 -1.74 -4.64 -19.21
C LYS A 61 -1.23 -3.66 -20.28
N ARG A 62 -1.12 -2.36 -19.98
CA ARG A 62 -0.48 -1.33 -20.82
C ARG A 62 -0.11 -0.11 -19.99
N LEU A 63 0.94 0.60 -20.38
CA LEU A 63 1.30 1.89 -19.81
C LEU A 63 0.17 2.91 -20.03
N VAL A 64 -0.09 3.74 -19.02
CA VAL A 64 -1.05 4.85 -19.08
C VAL A 64 -0.34 6.06 -19.69
N THR A 65 -0.96 6.69 -20.69
CA THR A 65 -0.39 7.87 -21.35
C THR A 65 -0.60 9.13 -20.51
N SER A 66 0.19 10.18 -20.77
CA SER A 66 -0.02 11.49 -20.11
C SER A 66 -1.39 12.09 -20.43
N ASP A 67 -1.89 11.88 -21.65
CA ASP A 67 -3.21 12.36 -22.07
C ASP A 67 -4.33 11.68 -21.28
N GLU A 68 -4.24 10.37 -21.06
CA GLU A 68 -5.20 9.62 -20.25
C GLU A 68 -5.20 10.07 -18.78
N LEU A 69 -4.03 10.38 -18.23
CA LEU A 69 -3.92 10.97 -16.89
C LEU A 69 -4.58 12.35 -16.84
N ASN A 70 -4.45 13.16 -17.87
CA ASN A 70 -5.08 14.48 -17.95
C ASN A 70 -6.61 14.39 -18.05
N THR A 71 -7.13 13.48 -18.88
CA THR A 71 -8.58 13.17 -18.95
C THR A 71 -9.12 12.76 -17.57
N LEU A 72 -8.41 11.87 -16.87
CA LEU A 72 -8.80 11.44 -15.52
C LEU A 72 -8.79 12.57 -14.48
N ARG A 73 -7.90 13.55 -14.59
CA ARG A 73 -7.86 14.72 -13.70
C ARG A 73 -9.09 15.61 -13.89
N GLN A 74 -9.57 15.74 -15.12
CA GLN A 74 -10.74 16.54 -15.46
C GLN A 74 -12.07 15.88 -15.06
N GLY A 75 -12.01 14.68 -14.47
CA GLY A 75 -13.19 13.92 -14.07
C GLY A 75 -13.87 13.19 -15.22
N ASP A 76 -13.25 13.18 -16.40
CA ASP A 76 -13.76 12.47 -17.57
C ASP A 76 -13.47 10.98 -17.43
N THR A 77 -14.49 10.16 -17.71
CA THR A 77 -14.34 8.72 -17.86
C THR A 77 -13.53 8.44 -19.14
N PRO A 78 -12.34 7.81 -19.07
CA PRO A 78 -11.62 7.41 -20.27
C PRO A 78 -12.47 6.48 -21.13
N SER A 79 -12.17 6.40 -22.42
CA SER A 79 -12.80 5.44 -23.34
C SER A 79 -12.64 3.97 -22.90
N THR A 80 -11.67 3.68 -22.02
CA THR A 80 -11.44 2.37 -21.40
C THR A 80 -12.13 2.19 -20.03
N GLY A 81 -13.02 3.10 -19.63
CA GLY A 81 -13.67 3.13 -18.30
C GLY A 81 -12.85 3.89 -17.25
N ASP A 82 -13.53 4.43 -16.23
CA ASP A 82 -12.87 5.02 -15.05
C ASP A 82 -12.08 3.89 -14.37
N PRO A 83 -10.77 4.00 -14.17
CA PRO A 83 -9.98 2.91 -13.62
C PRO A 83 -10.30 2.51 -12.18
N VAL A 84 -11.03 3.33 -11.42
CA VAL A 84 -11.55 2.99 -10.09
C VAL A 84 -12.93 2.33 -10.17
N GLU A 85 -13.74 2.66 -11.19
CA GLU A 85 -15.07 2.05 -11.40
C GLU A 85 -15.12 0.97 -12.48
N ALA A 86 -14.06 0.85 -13.28
CA ALA A 86 -13.93 -0.12 -14.35
C ALA A 86 -14.06 -1.48 -13.69
N PRO A 87 -14.96 -2.35 -14.18
CA PRO A 87 -15.33 -3.59 -13.51
C PRO A 87 -14.04 -4.34 -13.21
N VAL A 88 -13.68 -4.33 -11.92
CA VAL A 88 -12.44 -4.84 -11.31
C VAL A 88 -11.55 -5.45 -12.37
N ALA A 89 -10.63 -4.64 -12.93
CA ALA A 89 -9.69 -5.05 -13.98
C ALA A 89 -9.32 -6.52 -13.76
N LYS A 90 -9.87 -7.42 -14.60
CA LYS A 90 -9.93 -8.90 -14.43
C LYS A 90 -9.20 -9.35 -13.17
N SER A 91 -9.93 -9.59 -12.07
CA SER A 91 -9.41 -10.07 -10.78
C SER A 91 -8.11 -10.85 -10.96
N ALA A 92 -7.02 -10.40 -10.31
CA ALA A 92 -5.73 -11.06 -10.41
C ALA A 92 -5.91 -12.59 -10.27
N VAL A 93 -5.55 -13.32 -11.33
CA VAL A 93 -5.70 -14.78 -11.38
C VAL A 93 -4.36 -15.39 -11.00
N LEU A 94 -4.33 -16.12 -9.90
CA LEU A 94 -3.22 -17.01 -9.59
C LEU A 94 -3.43 -18.30 -10.39
N LYS A 95 -2.42 -18.70 -11.17
CA LYS A 95 -2.40 -19.96 -11.90
C LYS A 95 -1.15 -20.74 -11.50
N LEU A 96 -1.34 -21.98 -11.09
CA LEU A 96 -0.27 -22.95 -10.83
C LEU A 96 -0.42 -24.09 -11.84
N GLU A 97 0.67 -24.46 -12.50
CA GLU A 97 0.71 -25.58 -13.45
C GLU A 97 1.79 -26.57 -12.98
N PHE A 98 1.44 -27.86 -12.99
CA PHE A 98 2.32 -28.95 -12.58
C PHE A 98 2.47 -29.94 -13.73
N SER A 99 3.66 -30.50 -13.89
CA SER A 99 3.96 -31.54 -14.86
C SER A 99 4.90 -32.58 -14.24
N GLY A 100 5.08 -33.74 -14.88
CA GLY A 100 6.00 -34.79 -14.42
C GLY A 100 5.37 -35.90 -13.57
N GLY A 101 4.09 -35.82 -13.21
CA GLY A 101 3.36 -36.91 -12.54
C GLY A 101 2.12 -36.43 -11.77
N PRO A 102 1.39 -37.35 -11.11
CA PRO A 102 0.34 -36.98 -10.17
C PRO A 102 0.90 -36.11 -9.03
N CYS A 103 0.18 -35.03 -8.69
CA CYS A 103 0.55 -34.11 -7.61
C CYS A 103 -0.69 -33.84 -6.75
N THR A 104 -0.50 -33.68 -5.45
CA THR A 104 -1.54 -33.25 -4.51
C THR A 104 -1.09 -31.96 -3.84
N LEU A 105 -1.96 -30.95 -3.82
CA LEU A 105 -1.74 -29.71 -3.09
C LEU A 105 -2.49 -29.77 -1.75
N GLN A 106 -1.78 -29.45 -0.68
CA GLN A 106 -2.31 -29.36 0.69
C GLN A 106 -1.96 -28.00 1.28
N ASP A 107 -2.76 -27.53 2.25
CA ASP A 107 -2.55 -26.26 2.97
C ASP A 107 -2.31 -25.02 2.09
N VAL A 108 -3.01 -24.95 0.95
CA VAL A 108 -2.90 -23.83 0.01
C VAL A 108 -3.58 -22.59 0.58
N GLN A 109 -2.80 -21.53 0.77
CA GLN A 109 -3.29 -20.23 1.22
C GLN A 109 -2.86 -19.14 0.25
N VAL A 110 -3.75 -18.19 -0.01
CA VAL A 110 -3.46 -16.97 -0.77
C VAL A 110 -3.81 -15.79 0.13
N ALA A 111 -2.77 -15.13 0.64
CA ALA A 111 -2.91 -13.85 1.29
C ALA A 111 -2.84 -12.76 0.22
N ARG A 112 -3.75 -11.77 0.30
CA ARG A 112 -3.68 -10.55 -0.51
C ARG A 112 -3.49 -9.37 0.43
N ASP A 113 -2.83 -8.35 -0.09
CA ASP A 113 -2.65 -7.12 0.65
C ASP A 113 -3.99 -6.41 0.90
N LEU A 114 -4.02 -5.59 1.93
CA LEU A 114 -5.12 -4.70 2.23
C LEU A 114 -5.12 -3.57 1.21
N TYR A 115 -6.23 -3.42 0.48
CA TYR A 115 -6.42 -2.26 -0.39
C TYR A 115 -7.07 -1.12 0.41
N HIS A 116 -6.37 0.01 0.52
CA HIS A 116 -6.96 1.21 1.10
C HIS A 116 -8.07 1.74 0.19
N ARG A 117 -9.20 2.10 0.81
CA ARG A 117 -10.39 2.56 0.09
C ARG A 117 -10.06 3.74 -0.83
N ALA A 118 -10.41 3.62 -2.11
CA ALA A 118 -10.41 4.74 -3.03
C ALA A 118 -11.45 5.76 -2.61
N GLN A 119 -11.04 7.00 -2.36
CA GLN A 119 -11.94 8.04 -1.88
C GLN A 119 -11.52 9.40 -2.42
N ARG A 120 -12.51 10.24 -2.71
CA ARG A 120 -12.28 11.66 -2.96
C ARG A 120 -11.91 12.39 -1.67
N ASN A 121 -11.25 13.53 -1.81
CA ASN A 121 -11.12 14.51 -0.75
C ASN A 121 -12.51 14.88 -0.22
N ASN A 122 -12.59 15.37 1.01
CA ASN A 122 -13.84 15.76 1.63
C ASN A 122 -13.67 17.07 2.40
N ASP A 123 -14.72 17.46 3.12
CA ASP A 123 -14.75 18.63 3.99
C ASP A 123 -13.70 18.62 5.13
N ARG A 124 -13.08 17.46 5.39
CA ARG A 124 -12.00 17.32 6.37
C ARG A 124 -10.61 17.50 5.76
N THR A 125 -10.48 17.46 4.44
CA THR A 125 -9.21 17.68 3.74
C THR A 125 -8.70 19.09 4.01
N ASP A 126 -7.45 19.19 4.49
CA ASP A 126 -6.87 20.48 4.89
C ASP A 126 -6.89 21.49 3.75
N SER A 127 -7.53 22.63 4.00
CA SER A 127 -7.79 23.67 3.00
C SER A 127 -6.93 24.92 3.24
N ASN A 128 -5.64 24.73 3.57
CA ASN A 128 -4.72 25.86 3.69
C ASN A 128 -4.47 26.52 2.33
N PRO A 129 -4.05 27.80 2.29
CA PRO A 129 -3.63 28.44 1.05
C PRO A 129 -2.55 27.60 0.36
N ALA A 130 -2.84 27.14 -0.85
CA ALA A 130 -1.91 26.34 -1.66
C ALA A 130 -1.55 27.09 -2.94
N ARG A 131 -0.42 26.72 -3.55
CA ARG A 131 -0.07 27.20 -4.88
C ARG A 131 -1.09 26.72 -5.92
N PRO A 132 -1.36 27.50 -6.99
CA PRO A 132 -2.33 27.14 -8.03
C PRO A 132 -2.14 25.74 -8.62
N GLU A 133 -0.89 25.30 -8.77
CA GLU A 133 -0.52 23.97 -9.26
C GLU A 133 -0.94 22.79 -8.37
N VAL A 134 -1.20 23.04 -7.08
CA VAL A 134 -1.54 22.03 -6.07
C VAL A 134 -3.02 22.10 -5.66
N LEU A 135 -3.67 23.25 -5.87
CA LEU A 135 -5.07 23.50 -5.50
C LEU A 135 -6.03 22.48 -6.12
N ASP A 136 -5.83 22.11 -7.39
CA ASP A 136 -6.71 21.16 -8.07
C ASP A 136 -6.66 19.78 -7.41
N ARG A 137 -5.46 19.33 -7.02
CA ARG A 137 -5.24 18.05 -6.33
C ARG A 137 -5.91 18.03 -4.95
N CYS A 138 -5.78 19.13 -4.20
CA CYS A 138 -6.31 19.28 -2.84
C CYS A 138 -7.77 19.73 -2.80
N SER A 139 -8.42 19.91 -3.96
CA SER A 139 -9.82 20.34 -4.02
C SER A 139 -10.74 19.29 -3.38
N PRO A 140 -11.89 19.67 -2.78
CA PRO A 140 -12.88 18.72 -2.27
C PRO A 140 -13.44 17.76 -3.33
N THR A 141 -13.30 18.12 -4.62
CA THR A 141 -13.69 17.28 -5.75
C THR A 141 -12.58 16.35 -6.24
N GLY A 142 -11.33 16.63 -5.84
CA GLY A 142 -10.13 15.86 -6.18
C GLY A 142 -10.09 14.50 -5.49
N TRP A 143 -9.24 13.62 -6.00
CA TRP A 143 -9.03 12.28 -5.44
C TRP A 143 -7.97 12.31 -4.34
N GLY A 144 -8.14 11.50 -3.29
CA GLY A 144 -7.14 11.33 -2.25
C GLY A 144 -5.82 10.79 -2.82
N PHE A 145 -4.70 11.13 -2.16
CA PHE A 145 -3.36 10.79 -2.64
C PHE A 145 -3.07 9.29 -2.57
N GLY A 146 -2.55 8.74 -3.67
CA GLY A 146 -2.33 7.30 -3.83
C GLY A 146 -3.60 6.49 -4.03
N THR A 147 -4.78 7.11 -3.99
CA THR A 147 -6.07 6.40 -4.06
C THR A 147 -6.68 6.35 -5.45
N HIS A 148 -6.20 7.21 -6.35
CA HIS A 148 -6.64 7.28 -7.73
C HIS A 148 -5.45 7.47 -8.68
N PRO A 149 -5.50 6.89 -9.88
CA PRO A 149 -4.47 7.01 -10.93
C PRO A 149 -4.10 8.44 -11.34
N SER A 150 -5.02 9.40 -11.19
CA SER A 150 -4.75 10.82 -11.47
C SER A 150 -3.95 11.52 -10.35
N ASN A 151 -3.85 10.90 -9.17
CA ASN A 151 -3.16 11.39 -7.99
C ASN A 151 -2.31 10.28 -7.34
N LEU A 152 -1.31 9.78 -8.09
CA LEU A 152 -0.40 8.73 -7.64
C LEU A 152 0.44 9.18 -6.44
N ALA A 153 0.72 8.25 -5.51
CA ALA A 153 1.60 8.48 -4.38
C ALA A 153 3.07 8.34 -4.80
N GLU A 154 3.65 9.44 -5.27
CA GLU A 154 5.08 9.56 -5.55
C GLU A 154 5.71 10.37 -4.41
N LEU A 155 6.71 9.77 -3.73
CA LEU A 155 7.36 10.36 -2.57
C LEU A 155 8.80 10.76 -2.91
N GLY A 156 9.21 11.94 -2.43
CA GLY A 156 10.62 12.33 -2.36
C GLY A 156 11.39 11.58 -1.27
N PRO A 157 12.74 11.71 -1.22
CA PRO A 157 13.61 10.96 -0.30
C PRO A 157 13.34 11.25 1.19
N ASP A 158 12.78 12.42 1.49
CA ASP A 158 12.46 12.88 2.84
C ASP A 158 10.96 12.99 3.08
N GLN A 159 10.15 12.42 2.19
CA GLN A 159 8.69 12.46 2.31
C GLN A 159 8.16 11.09 2.73
N PHE A 160 7.25 11.12 3.70
CA PHE A 160 6.61 9.94 4.25
C PHE A 160 5.10 10.04 4.03
N LEU A 161 4.51 8.97 3.51
CA LEU A 161 3.07 8.81 3.47
C LEU A 161 2.60 8.20 4.81
N MET A 162 1.98 9.00 5.66
CA MET A 162 1.42 8.52 6.92
C MET A 162 0.04 7.91 6.68
N MET A 163 -0.21 6.72 7.22
CA MET A 163 -1.52 6.06 7.14
C MET A 163 -1.90 5.52 8.52
N GLY A 164 -3.16 5.70 8.90
CA GLY A 164 -3.67 5.17 10.17
C GLY A 164 -4.28 3.79 10.01
N ASP A 165 -4.08 2.92 11.01
CA ASP A 165 -4.60 1.55 11.03
C ASP A 165 -6.14 1.51 10.92
N ASN A 166 -6.84 2.46 11.53
CA ASN A 166 -8.29 2.61 11.38
C ASN A 166 -8.63 3.37 10.08
N SER A 167 -8.34 2.73 8.94
CA SER A 167 -8.39 3.33 7.61
C SER A 167 -9.70 4.05 7.27
N GLY A 168 -10.84 3.62 7.83
CA GLY A 168 -12.16 4.23 7.59
C GLY A 168 -12.44 5.49 8.41
N ALA A 169 -11.73 5.70 9.51
CA ALA A 169 -11.86 6.87 10.39
C ALA A 169 -10.61 7.76 10.42
N SER A 170 -9.53 7.33 9.77
CA SER A 170 -8.24 8.00 9.77
C SER A 170 -8.23 9.22 8.82
N HIS A 171 -7.86 10.38 9.35
CA HIS A 171 -7.46 11.54 8.56
C HIS A 171 -5.93 11.53 8.45
N ASP A 172 -5.44 10.91 7.40
CA ASP A 172 -4.01 10.64 7.20
C ASP A 172 -3.55 11.14 5.83
N GLY A 173 -2.33 10.77 5.42
CA GLY A 173 -1.67 11.28 4.22
C GLY A 173 -2.45 11.08 2.93
N ARG A 174 -3.50 10.25 2.90
CA ARG A 174 -4.42 10.20 1.76
C ARG A 174 -5.24 11.50 1.61
N PHE A 175 -5.44 12.23 2.70
CA PHE A 175 -6.35 13.37 2.83
C PHE A 175 -5.74 14.61 3.49
N LEU A 176 -4.48 14.57 3.94
CA LEU A 176 -3.74 15.78 4.35
C LEU A 176 -3.63 16.69 3.14
N GLY A 177 -4.40 17.77 3.10
CA GLY A 177 -4.43 18.68 1.95
C GLY A 177 -3.20 19.57 1.90
N ALA A 178 -3.39 20.85 1.59
CA ALA A 178 -2.28 21.79 1.54
C ALA A 178 -1.65 21.97 2.94
N PRO A 179 -0.30 21.98 3.05
CA PRO A 179 0.35 22.18 4.34
C PRO A 179 0.09 23.59 4.88
N SER A 180 0.24 23.77 6.19
CA SER A 180 0.13 25.10 6.79
C SER A 180 1.19 26.06 6.22
N PRO A 181 0.95 27.38 6.20
CA PRO A 181 1.92 28.35 5.67
C PRO A 181 3.30 28.27 6.32
N PHE A 182 3.36 27.94 7.61
CA PHE A 182 4.63 27.77 8.32
C PHE A 182 5.43 26.58 7.78
N VAL A 183 4.78 25.41 7.64
CA VAL A 183 5.42 24.20 7.09
C VAL A 183 5.81 24.42 5.63
N SER A 184 4.93 25.01 4.82
CA SER A 184 5.18 25.32 3.42
C SER A 184 6.36 26.26 3.20
N THR A 185 6.57 27.22 4.10
CA THR A 185 7.67 28.21 3.98
C THR A 185 8.99 27.65 4.50
N MET A 186 8.95 26.85 5.56
CA MET A 186 10.15 26.47 6.32
C MET A 186 10.67 25.07 5.99
N VAL A 187 9.84 24.18 5.45
CA VAL A 187 10.14 22.75 5.35
C VAL A 187 9.81 22.22 3.96
N ASP A 188 8.52 22.06 3.66
CA ASP A 188 8.05 21.44 2.42
C ASP A 188 6.60 21.90 2.15
N GLU A 189 6.33 22.23 0.91
CA GLU A 189 5.01 22.67 0.44
C GLU A 189 4.18 21.55 -0.20
N THR A 190 4.75 20.36 -0.30
CA THR A 190 4.10 19.19 -0.90
C THR A 190 2.91 18.76 -0.02
N PRO A 191 1.69 18.65 -0.59
CA PRO A 191 0.52 18.16 0.15
C PRO A 191 0.65 16.66 0.41
N TYR A 192 -0.24 16.11 1.26
CA TYR A 192 -0.42 14.67 1.50
C TYR A 192 0.72 13.95 2.24
N VAL A 193 1.90 14.54 2.27
CA VAL A 193 3.12 13.93 2.79
C VAL A 193 3.58 14.63 4.05
N VAL A 194 4.33 13.90 4.87
CA VAL A 194 5.02 14.44 6.04
C VAL A 194 6.52 14.44 5.74
N HIS A 195 7.15 15.62 5.78
CA HIS A 195 8.59 15.74 5.60
C HIS A 195 9.36 15.18 6.81
N ARG A 196 10.57 14.66 6.59
CA ARG A 196 11.45 14.06 7.62
C ARG A 196 11.64 14.97 8.83
N ASP A 197 11.80 16.27 8.60
CA ASP A 197 12.03 17.26 9.66
C ASP A 197 10.81 17.49 10.58
N LEU A 198 9.62 17.03 10.16
CA LEU A 198 8.42 17.06 10.99
C LEU A 198 8.29 15.80 11.88
N LEU A 199 9.16 14.80 11.70
CA LEU A 199 9.14 13.58 12.50
C LEU A 199 9.82 13.80 13.85
N VAL A 200 9.06 13.61 14.92
CA VAL A 200 9.58 13.74 16.30
C VAL A 200 10.20 12.43 16.79
N GLY A 201 9.63 11.28 16.43
CA GLY A 201 10.13 9.99 16.89
C GLY A 201 9.24 8.81 16.51
N ARG A 202 9.56 7.62 17.04
CA ARG A 202 8.82 6.37 16.84
C ARG A 202 8.13 5.94 18.13
N ALA A 203 6.83 5.67 18.07
CA ALA A 203 6.11 5.03 19.15
C ALA A 203 6.62 3.59 19.34
N TRP A 204 7.02 3.24 20.57
CA TRP A 204 7.63 1.95 20.88
C TRP A 204 6.91 1.17 21.99
N CYS A 205 6.03 1.82 22.75
CA CYS A 205 5.34 1.22 23.87
C CYS A 205 4.04 1.94 24.22
N VAL A 206 3.00 1.16 24.55
CA VAL A 206 1.82 1.63 25.27
C VAL A 206 2.06 1.36 26.75
N TYR A 207 2.50 2.39 27.49
CA TYR A 207 2.86 2.26 28.90
C TYR A 207 1.68 2.43 29.87
N PHE A 208 0.55 2.95 29.37
CA PHE A 208 -0.63 3.26 30.17
C PHE A 208 -1.90 2.87 29.38
N PRO A 209 -2.26 1.58 29.34
CA PRO A 209 -3.41 1.15 28.54
C PRO A 209 -4.74 1.55 29.20
N TRP A 210 -4.83 1.48 30.54
CA TRP A 210 -5.98 1.89 31.36
C TRP A 210 -5.60 1.89 32.86
N LEU A 211 -6.52 2.34 33.74
CA LEU A 211 -6.32 2.46 35.19
C LEU A 211 -6.96 1.31 35.98
N LEU A 212 -6.19 0.65 36.85
CA LEU A 212 -6.66 -0.34 37.81
C LEU A 212 -7.29 0.31 39.05
N PRO A 213 -8.33 -0.30 39.64
CA PRO A 213 -8.91 0.15 40.91
C PRO A 213 -7.92 0.00 42.06
N LEU A 214 -7.99 0.93 43.03
CA LEU A 214 -7.33 0.80 44.34
C LEU A 214 -8.06 -0.25 45.20
N GLY A 215 -8.06 -1.52 44.76
CA GLY A 215 -8.72 -2.64 45.42
C GLY A 215 -10.25 -2.65 45.29
N GLY A 216 -10.83 -3.83 45.02
CA GLY A 216 -12.29 -4.01 44.91
C GLY A 216 -12.94 -3.07 43.87
N ASP A 217 -14.09 -2.51 44.20
CA ASP A 217 -14.84 -1.53 43.38
C ASP A 217 -14.39 -0.07 43.63
N GLY A 218 -13.18 0.11 44.16
CA GLY A 218 -12.60 1.43 44.42
C GLY A 218 -12.28 2.20 43.13
N PRO A 219 -11.97 3.51 43.24
CA PRO A 219 -11.71 4.34 42.08
C PRO A 219 -10.41 3.90 41.36
N THR A 220 -10.41 4.01 40.03
CA THR A 220 -9.33 3.57 39.13
C THR A 220 -8.18 4.57 39.04
N TRP A 221 -7.09 4.34 39.76
CA TRP A 221 -5.99 5.31 39.96
C TRP A 221 -4.59 4.70 39.76
N VAL A 222 -4.47 3.37 39.71
CA VAL A 222 -3.18 2.68 39.56
C VAL A 222 -2.90 2.43 38.07
N PRO A 223 -1.79 2.91 37.49
CA PRO A 223 -1.42 2.59 36.11
C PRO A 223 -1.29 1.08 35.92
N ASN A 224 -1.92 0.52 34.88
CA ASN A 224 -1.77 -0.90 34.58
C ASN A 224 -0.43 -1.22 33.89
N ILE A 225 0.66 -1.18 34.67
CA ILE A 225 2.02 -1.47 34.19
C ILE A 225 2.16 -2.95 33.79
N GLY A 226 1.38 -3.86 34.39
CA GLY A 226 1.41 -5.29 34.09
C GLY A 226 0.96 -5.65 32.67
N GLU A 227 0.19 -4.78 32.02
CA GLU A 227 -0.25 -4.93 30.63
C GLU A 227 0.48 -3.98 29.67
N LEU A 228 1.70 -3.57 30.00
CA LEU A 228 2.56 -2.83 29.08
C LEU A 228 2.73 -3.62 27.77
N ARG A 229 2.48 -2.95 26.64
CA ARG A 229 2.61 -3.56 25.31
C ARG A 229 3.64 -2.82 24.49
N LEU A 230 4.67 -3.54 24.04
CA LEU A 230 5.58 -3.02 23.03
C LEU A 230 4.87 -2.95 21.68
N ILE A 231 5.11 -1.87 20.95
CA ILE A 231 4.64 -1.70 19.58
C ILE A 231 5.71 -2.36 18.70
N ARG A 232 5.33 -3.41 17.97
CA ARG A 232 6.21 -4.17 17.08
C ARG A 232 6.20 -3.58 15.69
#